data_AF-A0A352L3C5-F1
#
_entry.id   AF-A0A352L3C5-F1
#
_cell.length_a   1.000
_cell.length_b   1.000
_cell.length_c   1.000
_cell.angle_alpha   90.00
_cell.angle_beta   90.00
_cell.angle_gamma   90.00
#
_symmetry.space_group_name_H-M   'P 1'
#
loop_
_entity.id
_entity.type
_entity.pdbx_description
1 polymer ?
#
loop_
_entity_poly.entity_id
_entity_poly.type
_entity_poly.pdbx_seq_one_letter_code
_entity_poly.pdbx_strand_id
1 'polypeptide(L)'
;VTVRNFRDRPQRHSVRLQLPVGISADTELLEGEVPARGRVRIPVKLRVDRGVCEQAQSMVLFDITLDGQRHGDLFDFLVRTQPEQQSGQ
;
A
#
# COMPACT_ATOMS: atom_id res chain seq x y z
N VAL A 1 -0.58 -4.09 5.13
CA VAL A 1 0.68 -4.49 4.46
C VAL A 1 1.58 -5.24 5.44
N THR A 2 2.28 -6.28 4.99
CA THR A 2 3.28 -6.99 5.80
C THR A 2 4.64 -6.76 5.18
N VAL A 3 5.60 -6.24 5.94
CA VAL A 3 6.98 -6.06 5.52
C VAL A 3 7.82 -7.11 6.22
N ARG A 4 8.60 -7.89 5.46
CA ARG A 4 9.44 -8.97 5.98
C ARG A 4 10.89 -8.73 5.59
N ASN A 5 11.77 -8.80 6.59
CA ASN A 5 13.20 -8.75 6.39
C ASN A 5 13.74 -10.18 6.40
N PHE A 6 14.40 -10.58 5.31
CA PHE A 6 15.03 -11.90 5.20
C PHE A 6 16.53 -11.87 5.53
N ARG A 7 17.11 -10.67 5.70
CA ARG A 7 18.52 -10.48 6.05
C ARG A 7 18.76 -10.84 7.51
N ASP A 8 20.01 -11.12 7.83
CA ASP A 8 20.51 -11.41 9.17
C ASP A 8 20.87 -10.14 9.99
N ARG A 9 20.59 -8.97 9.45
CA ARG A 9 20.71 -7.66 10.10
C ARG A 9 19.39 -6.88 10.03
N PRO A 10 19.13 -5.93 10.95
CA PRO A 10 18.03 -4.98 10.80
C PRO A 10 18.06 -4.27 9.45
N GLN A 11 16.88 -3.92 8.94
CA GLN A 11 16.71 -3.26 7.66
C GLN A 11 15.69 -2.15 7.77
N ARG A 12 16.05 -0.96 7.30
CA ARG A 12 15.14 0.18 7.18
C ARG A 12 14.34 0.07 5.90
N HIS A 13 13.07 0.41 5.98
CA HIS A 13 12.16 0.45 4.84
C HIS A 13 11.39 1.76 4.81
N SER A 14 11.12 2.21 3.59
CA SER A 14 10.14 3.23 3.25
C SER A 14 9.37 2.68 2.05
N VAL A 15 8.06 2.54 2.21
CA VAL A 15 7.16 2.04 1.16
C VAL A 15 6.06 3.06 0.96
N ARG A 16 6.03 3.70 -0.20
CA ARG A 16 4.98 4.66 -0.57
C ARG A 16 3.95 3.99 -1.45
N LEU A 17 2.67 4.11 -1.07
CA LEU A 17 1.54 3.66 -1.85
C LEU A 17 1.20 4.71 -2.91
N GLN A 18 1.27 4.34 -4.18
CA GLN A 18 0.82 5.18 -5.29
C GLN A 18 -0.67 4.95 -5.51
N LEU A 19 -1.52 5.76 -4.89
CA LEU A 19 -2.97 5.59 -4.92
C LEU A 19 -3.58 6.25 -6.16
N PRO A 20 -4.57 5.61 -6.82
CA PRO A 20 -5.30 6.21 -7.93
C PRO A 20 -6.24 7.32 -7.43
N VAL A 21 -6.67 8.19 -8.36
CA VAL A 21 -7.59 9.29 -8.07
C VAL A 21 -8.86 8.79 -7.39
N GLY A 22 -9.27 9.48 -6.33
CA GLY A 22 -10.44 9.13 -5.53
C GLY A 22 -10.23 7.99 -4.53
N ILE A 23 -9.01 7.44 -4.43
CA ILE A 23 -8.62 6.51 -3.37
C ILE A 23 -7.61 7.21 -2.46
N SER A 24 -7.82 7.13 -1.15
CA SER A 24 -6.88 7.63 -0.13
C SER A 24 -6.62 6.57 0.93
N ALA A 25 -5.57 6.76 1.72
CA ALA A 25 -5.26 5.92 2.88
C ALA A 25 -5.17 6.77 4.16
N ASP A 26 -5.31 6.13 5.33
CA ASP A 26 -4.91 6.74 6.60
C ASP A 26 -3.41 7.03 6.69
N THR A 27 -2.59 6.23 6.02
CA THR A 27 -1.20 6.55 5.69
C THR A 27 -0.82 6.00 4.33
N GLU A 28 -0.15 6.82 3.53
CA GLU A 28 0.40 6.43 2.23
C GLU A 28 1.88 6.05 2.32
N LEU A 29 2.55 6.41 3.42
CA LEU A 29 3.96 6.11 3.68
C LEU A 29 4.08 5.13 4.84
N LEU A 30 4.63 3.96 4.54
CA LEU A 30 4.91 2.90 5.51
C LEU A 30 6.41 2.87 5.75
N GLU A 31 6.86 3.51 6.82
CA GLU A 31 8.27 3.62 7.15
C GLU A 31 8.60 3.01 8.51
N GLY A 32 9.82 2.51 8.64
CA GLY A 32 10.34 2.00 9.90
C GLY A 32 11.53 1.07 9.72
N GLU A 33 11.80 0.29 10.76
CA GLU A 33 12.86 -0.72 10.77
C GLU A 33 12.28 -2.10 11.09
N VAL A 34 12.75 -3.12 10.37
CA VAL A 34 12.36 -4.51 10.62
C VAL A 34 13.58 -5.26 11.16
N PRO A 35 13.48 -5.92 12.33
CA PRO A 35 14.56 -6.72 12.89
C PRO A 35 15.09 -7.78 11.92
N ALA A 36 16.32 -8.25 12.16
CA ALA A 36 16.91 -9.36 11.42
C ALA A 36 15.95 -10.57 11.38
N ARG A 37 15.73 -11.13 10.18
CA ARG A 37 14.83 -12.26 9.93
C ARG A 37 13.38 -12.04 10.43
N GLY A 38 13.00 -10.80 10.70
CA GLY A 38 11.73 -10.41 11.31
C GLY A 38 10.65 -10.02 10.31
N ARG A 39 9.48 -9.65 10.83
CA ARG A 39 8.39 -9.06 10.05
C ARG A 39 7.63 -8.04 10.89
N VAL A 40 7.05 -7.06 10.23
CA VAL A 40 6.08 -6.12 10.83
C VAL A 40 4.80 -6.11 10.00
N ARG A 41 3.67 -5.91 10.67
CA ARG A 41 2.36 -5.76 10.04
C ARG A 41 1.89 -4.34 10.27
N ILE A 42 1.62 -3.64 9.18
CA ILE A 42 1.17 -2.25 9.18
C ILE A 42 -0.25 -2.26 8.59
N PRO A 43 -1.30 -2.05 9.41
CA PRO A 43 -2.65 -1.90 8.88
C PRO A 43 -2.73 -0.62 8.05
N VAL A 44 -3.44 -0.68 6.92
CA VAL A 44 -3.70 0.48 6.06
C VAL A 44 -5.18 0.47 5.79
N LYS A 45 -5.86 1.58 6.11
CA LYS A 45 -7.29 1.75 5.86
C LYS A 45 -7.47 2.60 4.61
N LEU A 46 -7.95 1.98 3.54
CA LEU A 46 -8.33 2.69 2.33
C LEU A 46 -9.70 3.38 2.50
N ARG A 47 -9.84 4.53 1.86
CA ARG A 47 -11.10 5.27 1.72
C ARG A 47 -11.33 5.57 0.25
N VAL A 48 -12.59 5.57 -0.15
CA VAL A 48 -13.02 5.86 -1.52
C VAL A 48 -13.86 7.13 -1.49
N ASP A 49 -13.43 8.14 -2.26
CA ASP A 49 -14.28 9.28 -2.60
C ASP A 49 -15.05 8.96 -3.89
N ARG A 50 -16.32 8.62 -3.72
CA ARG A 50 -17.21 8.20 -4.81
C ARG A 50 -17.60 9.36 -5.74
N GLY A 51 -17.35 10.61 -5.36
CA GLY A 51 -17.62 11.77 -6.22
C GLY A 51 -16.61 11.93 -7.35
N VAL A 52 -15.40 11.39 -7.18
CA VAL A 52 -14.28 11.54 -8.12
C VAL A 52 -13.66 10.22 -8.57
N CYS A 53 -13.88 9.13 -7.84
CA CYS A 53 -13.30 7.83 -8.19
C CYS A 53 -14.03 7.21 -9.38
N GLU A 54 -13.29 6.90 -10.45
CA GLU A 54 -13.81 6.13 -11.58
C GLU A 54 -14.19 4.71 -11.15
N GLN A 55 -15.20 4.13 -11.79
CA GLN A 55 -15.58 2.73 -11.59
C GLN A 55 -14.68 1.83 -12.44
N ALA A 56 -13.55 1.45 -11.87
CA ALA A 56 -12.50 0.79 -12.63
C ALA A 56 -11.75 -0.23 -11.78
N GLN A 57 -11.00 -1.08 -12.46
CA GLN A 57 -9.90 -1.80 -11.84
C GLN A 57 -8.63 -0.95 -11.97
N SER A 58 -7.93 -0.73 -10.88
CA SER A 58 -6.71 0.06 -10.84
C SER A 58 -5.63 -0.67 -10.03
N MET A 59 -4.37 -0.43 -10.38
CA MET A 59 -3.22 -0.92 -9.61
C MET A 59 -2.80 0.15 -8.59
N VAL A 60 -2.45 -0.30 -7.39
CA VAL A 60 -1.74 0.49 -6.37
C VAL A 60 -0.32 -0.03 -6.32
N LEU A 61 0.64 0.79 -6.74
CA LEU A 61 2.05 0.43 -6.78
C LEU A 61 2.74 0.76 -5.44
N PHE A 62 3.72 -0.05 -5.06
CA PHE A 62 4.56 0.17 -3.88
C PHE A 62 5.92 0.70 -4.34
N ASP A 63 6.13 2.01 -4.20
CA ASP A 63 7.46 2.60 -4.42
C ASP A 63 8.32 2.31 -3.19
N ILE A 64 9.29 1.42 -3.35
CA ILE A 64 10.07 0.86 -2.25
C ILE A 64 11.45 1.49 -2.19
N THR A 65 11.85 1.93 -1.01
CA THR A 65 13.22 2.31 -0.66
C THR A 65 13.68 1.49 0.55
N LEU A 66 14.84 0.82 0.43
CA LEU A 66 15.42 -0.04 1.46
C LEU A 66 16.83 0.43 1.81
N ASP A 67 17.11 0.65 3.09
CA ASP A 67 18.42 1.17 3.56
C ASP A 67 18.92 2.39 2.75
N GLY A 68 18.01 3.27 2.31
CA GLY A 68 18.32 4.46 1.51
C GLY A 68 18.45 4.23 -0.01
N GLN A 69 18.40 2.99 -0.48
CA GLN A 69 18.40 2.67 -1.90
C GLN A 69 16.98 2.53 -2.44
N ARG A 70 16.61 3.34 -3.43
CA ARG A 70 15.32 3.23 -4.11
C ARG A 70 15.31 2.05 -5.07
N HIS A 71 14.28 1.22 -4.95
CA HIS A 71 14.01 0.05 -5.78
C HIS A 71 12.82 0.29 -6.74
N GLY A 72 12.00 1.31 -6.48
CA GLY A 72 10.82 1.62 -7.30
C GLY A 72 9.68 0.64 -7.08
N ASP A 73 8.85 0.47 -8.11
CA ASP A 73 7.53 -0.15 -8.03
C ASP A 73 7.59 -1.68 -8.20
N LEU A 74 8.24 -2.36 -7.26
CA LEU A 74 8.46 -3.82 -7.35
C LEU A 74 7.27 -4.67 -6.90
N PHE A 75 6.28 -4.09 -6.22
CA PHE A 75 5.09 -4.77 -5.72
C PHE A 75 3.86 -3.91 -5.96
N ASP A 76 2.70 -4.57 -6.03
CA ASP A 76 1.42 -3.92 -6.23
C ASP A 76 0.28 -4.70 -5.58
N PHE A 77 -0.89 -4.06 -5.53
CA PHE A 77 -2.16 -4.75 -5.40
C PHE A 77 -3.23 -4.08 -6.27
N LEU A 78 -4.26 -4.85 -6.62
CA LEU A 78 -5.39 -4.35 -7.39
C LEU A 78 -6.50 -3.86 -6.47
N VAL A 79 -7.06 -2.71 -6.80
CA VAL A 79 -8.33 -2.22 -6.27
C VAL A 79 -9.37 -2.25 -7.38
N ARG A 80 -10.58 -2.68 -7.03
CA ARG A 80 -11.75 -2.56 -7.90
C ARG A 80 -12.78 -1.69 -7.21
N THR A 81 -13.08 -0.55 -7.81
CA THR A 81 -14.18 0.31 -7.39
C THR A 81 -15.44 -0.08 -8.16
N GLN A 82 -16.55 -0.14 -7.44
CA GLN A 82 -17.84 -0.51 -7.99
C GLN A 82 -18.91 0.44 -7.43
N PRO A 83 -20.04 0.60 -8.15
CA PRO A 83 -21.23 1.19 -7.57
C PRO A 83 -21.56 0.52 -6.23
N GLU A 84 -22.11 1.30 -5.31
CA GLU A 84 -22.76 0.69 -4.15
C GLU A 84 -23.90 -0.18 -4.65
N GLN A 85 -23.82 -1.48 -4.39
CA GLN A 85 -24.94 -2.37 -4.69
C GLN A 85 -26.07 -1.98 -3.74
N GLN A 86 -27.11 -1.33 -4.29
CA GLN A 86 -28.37 -1.21 -3.59
C GLN A 86 -28.88 -2.62 -3.34
N SER A 87 -28.82 -3.06 -2.08
CA SER A 87 -29.52 -4.26 -1.64
C SER A 87 -31.00 -3.97 -1.86
N GLY A 88 -31.58 -4.61 -2.89
CA GLY A 88 -33.02 -4.53 -3.13
C GLY A 88 -33.78 -4.97 -1.88
N GLN A 89 -34.86 -4.24 -1.60
CA GLN A 89 -35.83 -4.48 -0.53
C GLN A 89 -36.30 -5.92 -0.46
#